data_AF-A0A940FGM7-F1
#
_entry.id   AF-A0A940FGM7-F1
#
_cell.length_a   1.000
_cell.length_b   1.000
_cell.length_c   1.000
_cell.angle_alpha   90.00
_cell.angle_beta   90.00
_cell.angle_gamma   90.00
#
_symmetry.space_group_name_H-M   'P 1'
#
loop_
_entity.id
_entity.type
_entity.pdbx_description
1 polymer ?
#
loop_
_entity_poly.entity_id
_entity_poly.type
_entity_poly.pdbx_seq_one_letter_code
_entity_poly.pdbx_strand_id
1 'polypeptide(L)'
;MASLLIANIKQLAGIRADMKPLRGKQLSELPSIKNAYLLIEGEEIAAFGPMSELKKWPDNVFDASEKIVLPGWCDSHTHLV
;
A
#
# COMPACT_ATOMS: atom_id res chain seq x y z
N MET A 1 -3.77 13.72 -15.38
CA MET A 1 -4.48 13.40 -14.13
C MET A 1 -3.51 13.64 -12.98
N ALA A 2 -3.99 14.07 -11.81
CA ALA A 2 -3.11 14.26 -10.65
C ALA A 2 -2.59 12.88 -10.21
N SER A 3 -1.30 12.83 -9.88
CA SER A 3 -0.66 11.63 -9.34
C SER A 3 -0.01 11.94 -8.00
N LEU A 4 0.04 10.96 -7.10
CA LEU A 4 0.74 11.01 -5.82
C LEU A 4 1.69 9.82 -5.75
N LEU A 5 2.97 10.08 -5.49
CA LEU A 5 3.93 9.04 -5.15
C LEU A 5 4.18 9.04 -3.64
N ILE A 6 3.88 7.93 -2.99
CA ILE A 6 4.37 7.64 -1.64
C ILE A 6 5.70 6.90 -1.81
N ALA A 7 6.82 7.55 -1.48
CA ALA A 7 8.17 7.04 -1.67
C ALA A 7 8.83 6.64 -0.35
N ASN A 8 9.91 5.85 -0.43
CA ASN A 8 10.76 5.48 0.71
C ASN A 8 9.99 4.80 1.86
N ILE A 9 8.93 4.06 1.54
CA ILE A 9 8.13 3.35 2.53
C ILE A 9 9.03 2.30 3.20
N LYS A 10 9.24 2.38 4.52
CA LYS A 10 10.05 1.40 5.25
C LYS A 10 9.51 -0.01 5.03
N GLN A 11 8.19 -0.17 5.12
CA GLN A 11 7.49 -1.41 4.81
C GLN A 11 6.08 -1.13 4.27
N LEU A 12 5.79 -1.59 3.05
CA LEU A 12 4.44 -1.65 2.49
C LEU A 12 3.89 -3.05 2.77
N ALA A 13 2.86 -3.16 3.60
CA ALA A 13 2.34 -4.46 4.05
C ALA A 13 0.88 -4.66 3.65
N GLY A 14 0.41 -5.91 3.65
CA GLY A 14 -0.97 -6.23 3.29
C GLY A 14 -1.22 -6.30 1.79
N ILE A 15 -0.18 -6.51 0.98
CA ILE A 15 -0.27 -6.63 -0.48
C ILE A 15 -0.70 -8.05 -0.89
N ARG A 16 -1.80 -8.18 -1.61
CA ARG A 16 -2.30 -9.48 -2.11
C ARG A 16 -2.95 -9.30 -3.48
N ALA A 17 -2.66 -10.24 -4.38
CA ALA A 17 -3.29 -10.28 -5.70
C ALA A 17 -4.64 -11.03 -5.69
N ASP A 18 -4.80 -12.01 -4.80
CA ASP A 18 -6.05 -12.75 -4.62
C ASP A 18 -6.95 -12.05 -3.58
N MET A 19 -8.24 -11.92 -3.90
CA MET A 19 -9.26 -11.31 -3.05
C MET A 19 -10.02 -12.33 -2.18
N LYS A 20 -9.61 -13.61 -2.18
CA LYS A 20 -10.25 -14.63 -1.36
C LYS A 20 -10.07 -14.37 0.15
N PRO A 21 -11.12 -14.62 0.96
CA PRO A 21 -11.00 -14.57 2.41
C PRO A 21 -9.93 -15.55 2.93
N LEU A 22 -9.04 -15.04 3.79
CA LEU A 22 -8.04 -15.86 4.46
C LEU A 22 -8.67 -16.66 5.60
N ARG A 23 -8.22 -17.90 5.82
CA ARG A 23 -8.69 -18.76 6.91
C ARG A 23 -7.53 -19.49 7.60
N GLY A 24 -7.67 -19.72 8.90
CA GLY A 24 -6.72 -20.52 9.68
C GLY A 24 -5.28 -20.02 9.55
N LYS A 25 -4.34 -20.92 9.20
CA LYS A 25 -2.91 -20.59 9.02
C LYS A 25 -2.65 -19.51 7.97
N GLN A 26 -3.57 -19.25 7.05
CA GLN A 26 -3.38 -18.18 6.05
C GLN A 26 -3.42 -16.78 6.70
N LEU A 27 -4.02 -16.63 7.88
CA LEU A 27 -4.08 -15.38 8.62
C LEU A 27 -2.73 -14.97 9.24
N SER A 28 -1.79 -15.91 9.42
CA SER A 28 -0.44 -15.58 9.90
C SER A 28 0.49 -15.06 8.81
N GLU A 29 0.06 -15.14 7.55
CA GLU A 29 0.81 -14.62 6.42
C GLU A 29 0.50 -13.13 6.25
N LEU A 30 1.53 -12.28 6.22
CA LEU A 30 1.40 -10.87 5.89
C LEU A 30 2.45 -10.48 4.84
N PRO A 31 2.12 -10.64 3.55
CA PRO A 31 3.02 -10.24 2.48
C PRO A 31 3.34 -8.75 2.57
N SER A 32 4.61 -8.42 2.36
CA SER A 32 5.11 -7.05 2.44
C SER A 32 6.35 -6.83 1.58
N ILE A 33 6.61 -5.58 1.22
CA ILE A 33 7.82 -5.12 0.52
C ILE A 33 8.53 -4.12 1.42
N LYS A 34 9.84 -4.31 1.62
CA LYS A 34 10.71 -3.35 2.31
C LYS A 34 11.23 -2.32 1.32
N ASN A 35 11.43 -1.08 1.78
CA ASN A 35 11.90 0.03 0.94
C ASN A 35 11.07 0.14 -0.36
N ALA A 36 9.79 0.44 -0.21
CA ALA A 36 8.79 0.37 -1.28
C ALA A 36 8.32 1.76 -1.74
N TYR A 37 7.63 1.76 -2.89
CA TYR A 37 6.83 2.88 -3.37
C TYR A 37 5.36 2.47 -3.58
N LEU A 38 4.48 3.46 -3.57
CA LEU A 38 3.09 3.35 -4.00
C LEU A 38 2.75 4.57 -4.87
N LEU A 39 2.37 4.33 -6.12
CA LEU A 39 1.91 5.34 -7.07
C LEU A 39 0.38 5.30 -7.15
N ILE A 40 -0.23 6.45 -6.94
CA ILE A 40 -1.67 6.67 -7.02
C ILE A 40 -1.92 7.64 -8.17
N GLU A 41 -2.82 7.29 -9.08
CA GLU A 41 -3.29 8.18 -10.15
C GLU A 41 -4.80 8.36 -10.00
N GLY A 42 -5.25 9.59 -9.74
CA GLY A 42 -6.63 9.84 -9.36
C GLY A 42 -7.02 9.14 -8.06
N GLU A 43 -7.95 8.19 -8.12
CA GLU A 43 -8.49 7.44 -6.98
C GLU A 43 -7.99 5.99 -6.92
N GLU A 44 -7.13 5.58 -7.86
CA GLU A 44 -6.70 4.19 -8.01
C GLU A 44 -5.20 4.01 -7.75
N ILE A 45 -4.85 2.82 -7.27
CA ILE A 45 -3.45 2.38 -7.18
C ILE A 45 -2.99 2.03 -8.59
N ALA A 46 -2.12 2.87 -9.16
CA ALA A 46 -1.58 2.67 -10.51
C ALA A 46 -0.41 1.67 -10.52
N ALA A 47 0.45 1.73 -9.50
CA ALA A 47 1.58 0.81 -9.36
C ALA A 47 2.11 0.80 -7.91
N PHE A 48 2.75 -0.29 -7.51
CA PHE A 48 3.54 -0.36 -6.29
C PHE A 48 4.66 -1.39 -6.47
N GLY A 49 5.72 -1.25 -5.68
CA GLY A 49 6.86 -2.16 -5.78
C GLY A 49 8.03 -1.72 -4.91
N PRO A 50 9.17 -2.42 -4.99
CA PRO A 50 10.43 -1.95 -4.43
C PRO A 50 10.82 -0.59 -5.02
N MET A 51 11.42 0.30 -4.22
CA MET A 51 11.94 1.59 -4.70
C MET A 51 12.91 1.45 -5.88
N SER A 52 13.65 0.33 -5.95
CA SER A 52 14.56 0.03 -7.06
C SER A 52 13.85 -0.16 -8.42
N GLU A 53 12.55 -0.43 -8.41
CA GLU A 53 11.74 -0.63 -9.63
C GLU A 53 10.97 0.63 -10.04
N LEU A 54 11.08 1.72 -9.28
CA LEU A 54 10.43 2.98 -9.59
C LEU A 54 11.04 3.59 -10.87
N LYS A 55 10.23 3.64 -11.94
CA LYS A 55 10.69 4.15 -13.25
C LYS A 55 10.49 5.65 -13.43
N LYS A 56 9.53 6.25 -12.72
CA LYS A 56 9.12 7.65 -12.91
C LYS A 56 8.87 8.33 -11.58
N TRP A 57 9.39 9.53 -11.43
CA TRP A 57 9.13 10.41 -10.30
C TRP A 57 8.07 11.45 -10.71
N PRO A 58 6.86 11.44 -10.14
CA PRO A 58 5.89 12.52 -10.33
C PRO A 58 6.21 13.72 -9.43
N ASP A 59 5.53 14.84 -9.67
CA ASP A 59 5.80 16.10 -8.96
C ASP A 59 5.30 16.08 -7.50
N ASN A 60 4.19 15.39 -7.22
CA ASN A 60 3.61 15.30 -5.89
C ASN A 60 4.08 14.04 -5.17
N VAL A 61 4.98 14.22 -4.21
CA VAL A 61 5.68 13.13 -3.52
C VAL A 61 5.49 13.29 -2.02
N PHE A 62 5.07 12.21 -1.38
CA PHE A 62 5.07 12.07 0.07
C PHE A 62 6.19 11.11 0.49
N ASP A 63 7.15 11.60 1.27
CA ASP A 63 8.25 10.80 1.79
C ASP A 63 7.81 10.04 3.06
N ALA A 64 7.64 8.72 2.92
CA ALA A 64 7.25 7.82 3.98
C ALA A 64 8.45 7.16 4.67
N SER A 65 9.63 7.79 4.65
CA SER A 65 10.81 7.33 5.38
C SER A 65 10.47 7.02 6.84
N GLU A 66 10.97 5.87 7.30
CA GLU A 66 10.72 5.24 8.60
C GLU A 66 9.26 4.88 8.92
N LYS A 67 8.34 5.02 7.97
CA LYS A 67 6.91 4.74 8.16
C LYS A 67 6.48 3.44 7.49
N ILE A 68 5.46 2.83 8.07
CA ILE A 68 4.78 1.65 7.52
C ILE A 68 3.50 2.10 6.84
N VAL A 69 3.23 1.58 5.65
CA VAL A 69 1.98 1.80 4.91
C VAL A 69 1.19 0.50 4.88
N LEU A 70 -0.09 0.61 5.23
CA LEU A 70 -1.06 -0.49 5.34
C LEU A 70 -2.33 -0.10 4.58
N PRO A 71 -3.12 -1.07 4.09
CA PRO A 71 -4.49 -0.83 3.69
C PRO A 71 -5.29 -0.20 4.83
N GLY A 72 -6.28 0.64 4.47
CA GLY A 72 -7.24 1.15 5.44
C GLY A 72 -7.98 0.00 6.14
N TRP A 73 -8.30 0.20 7.41
CA TRP A 73 -9.06 -0.78 8.17
C TRP A 73 -10.53 -0.75 7.75
N CYS A 74 -11.13 -1.93 7.62
CA CYS A 74 -12.56 -2.07 7.39
C CYS A 74 -13.24 -2.37 8.72
N ASP A 75 -14.02 -1.42 9.23
CA ASP A 75 -14.90 -1.64 10.37
C ASP A 75 -16.16 -2.34 9.89
N SER A 76 -16.22 -3.67 10.06
CA SER A 76 -17.31 -4.48 9.53
C SER A 76 -18.62 -4.31 10.28
N HIS A 77 -18.62 -3.69 11.45
CA HIS A 77 -19.82 -3.59 12.28
C HIS A 77 -19.77 -2.37 13.20
N THR A 78 -20.56 -1.36 12.85
CA THR A 78 -20.76 -0.15 13.67
C THR A 78 -22.24 0.17 13.83
N HIS A 79 -22.61 0.77 14.95
CA HIS A 79 -23.92 1.39 15.15
C HIS A 79 -23.73 2.89 15.21
N LEU A 80 -23.83 3.54 14.05
CA LEU A 80 -23.75 5.00 13.96
C LEU A 80 -25.05 5.61 14.52
N VAL A 81 -24.92 6.64 15.37
CA VAL A 81 -26.02 7.40 15.98
C VAL A 81 -26.08 8.79 15.36
#